data_AF-A0A540X2U2-F1
#
_entry.id   AF-A0A540X2U2-F1
#
_cell.length_a   1.000
_cell.length_b   1.000
_cell.length_c   1.000
_cell.angle_alpha   90.00
_cell.angle_beta   90.00
_cell.angle_gamma   90.00
#
_symmetry.space_group_name_H-M   'P 1'
#
loop_
_entity.id
_entity.type
_entity.pdbx_description
1 polymer ?
#
loop_
_entity_poly.entity_id
_entity_poly.type
_entity_poly.pdbx_seq_one_letter_code
_entity_poly.pdbx_strand_id
1 'polypeptide(L)'
;MKAAAAAMFPLRGRCWSAGPRLAKGSDMYLAVPGLTRGESTVRALSAYGEAGVPPVDVLRAMTANAAELLRMQDRVGTLEAGRLADLIAVKGDPLKDLKALRQVRFVMKDGKVVVDAQGALSPVATPAR
;
A
#
# COMPACT_ATOMS: atom_id res chain seq x y z
N MET A 1 -4.06 27.80 1.36
CA MET A 1 -4.05 26.31 1.30
C MET A 1 -4.16 25.58 2.65
N LYS A 2 -3.93 26.20 3.83
CA LYS A 2 -4.05 25.51 5.14
C LYS A 2 -5.48 25.14 5.57
N ALA A 3 -6.51 25.83 5.08
CA ALA A 3 -7.89 25.63 5.54
C ALA A 3 -8.56 24.33 5.04
N ALA A 4 -8.24 23.86 3.82
CA ALA A 4 -8.85 22.66 3.26
C ALA A 4 -8.38 21.37 3.96
N ALA A 5 -7.09 21.31 4.34
CA ALA A 5 -6.53 20.17 5.07
C ALA A 5 -7.20 19.98 6.45
N ALA A 6 -7.51 21.09 7.14
CA ALA A 6 -8.10 21.07 8.47
C ALA A 6 -9.53 20.50 8.49
N ALA A 7 -10.33 20.72 7.44
CA ALA A 7 -11.69 20.16 7.33
C ALA A 7 -11.71 18.69 6.86
N MET A 8 -10.64 18.23 6.20
CA MET A 8 -10.52 16.89 5.61
C MET A 8 -10.22 15.80 6.66
N PHE A 9 -9.59 16.16 7.78
CA PHE A 9 -9.32 15.24 8.90
C PHE A 9 -10.58 14.82 9.67
N PRO A 10 -11.45 15.71 10.15
CA PRO A 10 -12.69 15.31 10.83
C PRO A 10 -13.66 14.59 9.90
N LEU A 11 -13.65 14.88 8.59
CA LEU A 11 -14.44 14.13 7.61
C LEU A 11 -13.94 12.67 7.48
N ARG A 12 -12.63 12.45 7.37
CA ARG A 12 -12.04 11.10 7.26
C ARG A 12 -12.30 10.25 8.50
N GLY A 13 -12.15 10.83 9.69
CA GLY A 13 -12.49 10.15 10.94
C GLY A 13 -13.97 9.73 10.99
N ARG A 14 -14.89 10.64 10.63
CA ARG A 14 -16.33 10.32 10.57
C ARG A 14 -16.67 9.26 9.54
N CYS A 15 -16.06 9.29 8.36
CA CYS A 15 -16.27 8.27 7.33
C CYS A 15 -15.82 6.90 7.84
N TRP A 16 -14.66 6.80 8.50
CA TRP A 16 -14.22 5.53 9.08
C TRP A 16 -15.15 5.04 10.20
N SER A 17 -15.57 5.92 11.11
CA SER A 17 -16.50 5.56 12.19
C SER A 17 -17.86 5.03 11.69
N ALA A 18 -18.24 5.31 10.45
CA ALA A 18 -19.45 4.77 9.83
C ALA A 18 -19.30 3.32 9.33
N GLY A 19 -18.12 2.70 9.48
CA GLY A 19 -17.85 1.30 9.13
C GLY A 19 -17.77 0.94 7.63
N PRO A 20 -17.44 1.84 6.68
CA PRO A 20 -17.31 1.44 5.28
C PRO A 20 -16.09 0.54 5.07
N ARG A 21 -16.16 -0.35 4.07
CA ARG A 21 -14.97 -1.00 3.53
C ARG A 21 -14.13 0.03 2.78
N LEU A 22 -12.86 0.14 3.16
CA LEU A 22 -11.91 1.11 2.63
C LEU A 22 -11.07 0.49 1.51
N ALA A 23 -10.86 1.21 0.41
CA ALA A 23 -9.82 0.93 -0.57
C ALA A 23 -8.89 2.15 -0.71
N LYS A 24 -7.57 1.93 -0.81
CA LYS A 24 -6.60 3.01 -0.94
C LYS A 24 -6.44 3.43 -2.40
N GLY A 25 -6.69 4.72 -2.66
CA GLY A 25 -6.29 5.42 -3.87
C GLY A 25 -5.30 6.54 -3.55
N SER A 26 -4.62 7.10 -4.55
CA SER A 26 -3.79 8.30 -4.35
C SER A 26 -3.91 9.35 -5.45
N ASP A 27 -4.71 9.10 -6.50
CA ASP A 27 -4.82 9.96 -7.68
C ASP A 27 -3.46 10.46 -8.20
N MET A 28 -2.46 9.59 -8.13
CA MET A 28 -1.07 9.96 -8.39
C MET A 28 -0.73 9.73 -9.86
N TYR A 29 -1.22 10.64 -10.71
CA TYR A 29 -0.94 10.63 -12.14
C TYR A 29 0.40 11.30 -12.48
N LEU A 30 0.87 12.23 -11.65
CA LEU A 30 2.18 12.90 -11.80
C LEU A 30 3.27 12.22 -10.95
N ALA A 31 4.50 12.21 -11.46
CA ALA A 31 5.67 11.84 -10.69
C ALA A 31 6.04 12.98 -9.74
N VAL A 32 6.26 12.67 -8.46
CA VAL A 32 6.78 13.65 -7.49
C VAL A 32 8.31 13.65 -7.61
N PRO A 33 8.95 14.80 -7.91
CA PRO A 33 10.41 14.86 -8.04
C PRO A 33 11.10 14.33 -6.78
N GLY A 34 12.08 13.44 -6.98
CA GLY A 34 12.87 12.85 -5.90
C GLY A 34 12.21 11.70 -5.13
N LEU A 35 11.02 11.23 -5.52
CA LEU A 35 10.36 10.07 -4.92
C LEU A 35 9.93 9.04 -5.97
N THR A 36 10.11 7.77 -5.65
CA THR A 36 9.50 6.67 -6.40
C THR A 36 7.98 6.63 -6.17
N ARG A 37 7.25 5.90 -7.04
CA ARG A 37 5.80 5.67 -6.86
C ARG A 37 5.49 4.93 -5.56
N GLY A 38 6.36 4.01 -5.15
CA GLY A 38 6.25 3.28 -3.89
C GLY A 38 6.40 4.22 -2.69
N GLU A 39 7.47 5.01 -2.63
CA GLU A 39 7.69 5.96 -1.54
C GLU A 39 6.58 7.00 -1.43
N SER A 40 6.11 7.51 -2.57
CA SER A 40 5.00 8.47 -2.62
C SER A 40 3.70 7.85 -2.09
N THR A 41 3.45 6.57 -2.40
CA THR A 41 2.31 5.82 -1.83
C THR A 41 2.42 5.66 -0.32
N VAL A 42 3.58 5.25 0.18
CA VAL A 42 3.79 5.03 1.62
C VAL A 42 3.75 6.36 2.40
N ARG A 43 4.16 7.47 1.78
CA ARG A 43 4.04 8.81 2.36
C ARG A 43 2.59 9.18 2.66
N ALA A 44 1.66 8.82 1.77
CA ALA A 44 0.24 9.12 1.95
C ALA A 44 -0.42 8.34 3.11
N LEU A 45 0.23 7.30 3.64
CA LEU A 45 -0.34 6.48 4.71
C LEU A 45 -0.45 7.21 6.06
N SER A 46 0.31 8.30 6.28
CA SER A 46 0.20 9.08 7.52
C SER A 46 -1.21 9.63 7.71
N ALA A 47 -1.90 10.00 6.62
CA ALA A 47 -3.26 10.52 6.66
C ALA A 47 -4.28 9.50 7.20
N TYR A 48 -4.02 8.19 7.06
CA TYR A 48 -4.88 7.15 7.63
C TYR A 48 -4.65 6.99 9.13
N GLY A 49 -3.38 7.03 9.57
CA GLY A 49 -3.04 7.01 10.98
C GLY A 49 -3.57 8.25 11.72
N GLU A 50 -3.43 9.43 11.12
CA GLU A 50 -3.99 10.68 11.63
C GLU A 50 -5.54 10.66 11.70
N ALA A 51 -6.19 9.86 10.85
CA ALA A 51 -7.63 9.64 10.88
C ALA A 51 -8.09 8.52 11.85
N GLY A 52 -7.15 7.88 12.56
CA GLY A 52 -7.45 6.82 13.52
C GLY A 52 -7.79 5.46 12.91
N VAL A 53 -7.44 5.23 11.64
CA VAL A 53 -7.67 3.92 10.99
C VAL A 53 -6.63 2.92 11.52
N PRO A 54 -7.03 1.75 12.02
CA PRO A 54 -6.11 0.72 12.49
C PRO A 54 -5.15 0.26 11.38
N PRO A 55 -3.87 -0.03 11.69
CA PRO A 55 -2.89 -0.45 10.68
C PRO A 55 -3.33 -1.64 9.84
N VAL A 56 -3.98 -2.64 10.46
CA VAL A 56 -4.51 -3.81 9.76
C VAL A 56 -5.53 -3.45 8.68
N ASP A 57 -6.38 -2.45 8.93
CA ASP A 57 -7.41 -2.03 7.98
C ASP A 57 -6.82 -1.16 6.87
N VAL A 58 -5.75 -0.43 7.14
CA VAL A 58 -4.95 0.23 6.09
C VAL A 58 -4.30 -0.80 5.18
N LEU A 59 -3.71 -1.87 5.74
CA LEU A 59 -3.12 -2.95 4.93
C LEU A 59 -4.18 -3.65 4.07
N ARG A 60 -5.36 -3.95 4.62
CA ARG A 60 -6.50 -4.51 3.86
C ARG A 60 -6.96 -3.56 2.74
N ALA A 61 -7.02 -2.26 3.03
CA ALA A 61 -7.38 -1.24 2.05
C ALA A 61 -6.41 -1.16 0.87
N MET A 62 -5.13 -1.46 1.10
CA MET A 62 -4.09 -1.51 0.07
C MET A 62 -4.04 -2.84 -0.69
N THR A 63 -4.67 -3.89 -0.17
CA THR A 63 -4.53 -5.27 -0.67
C THR A 63 -5.89 -5.88 -1.00
N ALA A 64 -6.48 -6.67 -0.09
CA ALA A 64 -7.69 -7.45 -0.32
C ALA A 64 -8.88 -6.58 -0.79
N ASN A 65 -9.12 -5.45 -0.13
CA ASN A 65 -10.26 -4.59 -0.47
C ASN A 65 -10.10 -3.92 -1.83
N ALA A 66 -8.87 -3.54 -2.19
CA ALA A 66 -8.58 -2.97 -3.50
C ALA A 66 -8.74 -4.03 -4.61
N ALA A 67 -8.32 -5.26 -4.36
CA ALA A 67 -8.52 -6.37 -5.29
C ALA A 67 -10.01 -6.66 -5.50
N GLU A 68 -10.81 -6.72 -4.44
CA GLU A 68 -12.26 -6.91 -4.51
C GLU A 68 -12.96 -5.77 -5.26
N LEU A 69 -12.59 -4.51 -4.97
CA LEU A 69 -13.13 -3.33 -5.66
C LEU A 69 -12.89 -3.42 -7.18
N LEU A 70 -11.74 -3.95 -7.59
CA LEU A 70 -11.36 -4.11 -8.99
C LEU A 70 -11.82 -5.46 -9.59
N ARG A 71 -12.56 -6.29 -8.84
CA ARG A 71 -12.99 -7.64 -9.24
C ARG A 71 -11.81 -8.57 -9.59
N MET A 72 -10.71 -8.42 -8.88
CA MET A 72 -9.46 -9.17 -9.02
C MET A 72 -9.13 -10.02 -7.80
N GLN A 73 -10.07 -10.18 -6.87
CA GLN A 73 -9.86 -10.93 -5.62
C GLN A 73 -9.33 -12.35 -5.87
N ASP A 74 -9.77 -13.03 -6.92
CA ASP A 74 -9.33 -14.40 -7.24
C ASP A 74 -7.91 -14.47 -7.84
N ARG A 75 -7.25 -13.31 -8.03
CA ARG A 75 -5.93 -13.21 -8.66
C ARG A 75 -4.88 -12.56 -7.76
N VAL A 76 -5.24 -11.53 -6.98
CA VAL A 76 -4.30 -10.71 -6.19
C VAL A 76 -4.94 -10.25 -4.87
N GLY A 77 -4.12 -9.68 -3.98
CA GLY A 77 -4.59 -8.97 -2.79
C GLY A 77 -4.60 -9.81 -1.50
N THR A 78 -4.47 -11.13 -1.57
CA THR A 78 -4.21 -12.01 -0.41
C THR A 78 -3.16 -13.07 -0.77
N LEU A 79 -2.59 -13.69 0.27
CA LEU A 79 -1.64 -14.80 0.14
C LEU A 79 -2.38 -16.13 0.26
N GLU A 80 -2.86 -16.64 -0.87
CA GLU A 80 -3.58 -17.90 -0.97
C GLU A 80 -3.12 -18.69 -2.19
N ALA A 81 -3.21 -20.02 -2.12
CA ALA A 81 -2.84 -20.89 -3.23
C ALA A 81 -3.69 -20.60 -4.47
N GLY A 82 -3.06 -20.61 -5.65
CA GLY A 82 -3.71 -20.31 -6.93
C GLY A 82 -3.77 -18.82 -7.29
N ARG A 83 -3.40 -17.91 -6.40
CA ARG A 83 -3.27 -16.46 -6.68
C ARG A 83 -1.85 -16.10 -7.14
N LEU A 84 -1.68 -14.91 -7.73
CA LEU A 84 -0.36 -14.42 -8.13
C LEU A 84 0.54 -14.24 -6.90
N ALA A 85 1.79 -14.69 -7.02
CA ALA A 85 2.80 -14.54 -5.98
C ALA A 85 3.39 -13.11 -5.99
N ASP A 86 2.56 -12.16 -5.56
CA ASP A 86 2.89 -10.75 -5.40
C ASP A 86 2.99 -10.42 -3.91
N LEU A 87 4.20 -10.23 -3.39
CA LEU A 87 4.41 -9.95 -1.97
C LEU A 87 5.67 -9.13 -1.70
N ILE A 88 5.64 -8.42 -0.58
CA ILE A 88 6.79 -7.68 -0.06
C ILE A 88 7.13 -8.16 1.35
N ALA A 89 8.40 -8.10 1.72
CA ALA A 89 8.81 -8.21 3.12
C ALA A 89 9.38 -6.88 3.58
N VAL A 90 9.04 -6.49 4.81
CA VAL A 90 9.46 -5.23 5.40
C VAL A 90 10.21 -5.47 6.71
N LYS A 91 11.13 -4.57 7.04
CA LYS A 91 11.78 -4.56 8.35
C LYS A 91 10.86 -3.89 9.37
N GLY A 92 10.54 -4.61 10.44
CA GLY A 92 9.60 -4.16 11.48
C GLY A 92 8.21 -4.76 11.32
N ASP A 93 7.28 -4.34 12.17
CA ASP A 93 5.91 -4.86 12.23
C ASP A 93 4.91 -3.81 11.70
N PRO A 94 4.37 -3.97 10.48
CA PRO A 94 3.43 -3.01 9.91
C PRO A 94 2.05 -3.03 10.59
N LEU A 95 1.75 -4.02 11.43
CA LEU A 95 0.53 -4.02 12.25
C LEU A 95 0.65 -3.11 13.48
N LYS A 96 1.88 -2.78 13.88
CA LYS A 96 2.17 -1.86 14.99
C LYS A 96 2.52 -0.46 14.50
N ASP A 97 3.33 -0.36 13.44
CA ASP A 97 3.74 0.93 12.86
C ASP A 97 3.79 0.85 11.34
N LEU A 98 2.88 1.58 10.68
CA LEU A 98 2.83 1.67 9.21
C LEU A 98 4.11 2.26 8.59
N LYS A 99 4.98 2.92 9.37
CA LYS A 99 6.31 3.35 8.89
C LYS A 99 7.19 2.17 8.49
N ALA A 100 6.94 0.96 8.97
CA ALA A 100 7.63 -0.26 8.54
C ALA A 100 7.53 -0.45 7.01
N LEU A 101 6.45 0.02 6.37
CA LEU A 101 6.26 -0.03 4.92
C LEU A 101 7.28 0.81 4.13
N ARG A 102 8.05 1.68 4.79
CA ARG A 102 9.19 2.40 4.18
C ARG A 102 10.47 1.58 4.13
N GLN A 103 10.51 0.45 4.84
CA GLN A 103 11.70 -0.39 5.00
C GLN A 103 11.52 -1.73 4.27
N VAL A 104 11.10 -1.67 3.01
CA VAL A 104 10.98 -2.87 2.16
C VAL A 104 12.35 -3.48 1.93
N ARG A 105 12.48 -4.78 2.21
CA ARG A 105 13.71 -5.57 2.05
C ARG A 105 13.60 -6.66 1.01
N PHE A 106 12.40 -6.96 0.56
CA PHE A 106 12.14 -8.01 -0.41
C PHE A 106 10.92 -7.64 -1.24
N VAL A 107 10.97 -7.91 -2.53
CA VAL A 107 9.85 -7.72 -3.45
C VAL A 107 9.81 -8.90 -4.40
N MET A 108 8.67 -9.58 -4.45
CA MET A 108 8.35 -10.58 -5.46
C MET A 108 7.14 -10.11 -6.27
N LYS A 109 7.22 -10.26 -7.58
CA LYS A 109 6.14 -9.96 -8.52
C LYS A 109 5.97 -11.16 -9.44
N ASP A 110 4.75 -11.70 -9.51
CA ASP A 110 4.42 -12.84 -10.37
C ASP A 110 5.39 -14.03 -10.16
N GLY A 111 5.72 -14.32 -8.90
CA GLY A 111 6.66 -15.40 -8.53
C GLY A 111 8.14 -15.10 -8.76
N LYS A 112 8.48 -13.95 -9.37
CA LYS A 112 9.86 -13.54 -9.65
C LYS A 112 10.35 -12.57 -8.58
N VAL A 113 11.50 -12.87 -7.99
CA VAL A 113 12.15 -11.97 -7.02
C VAL A 113 12.75 -10.78 -7.78
N VAL A 114 12.28 -9.58 -7.46
CA VAL A 114 12.73 -8.30 -8.03
C VAL A 114 13.73 -7.61 -7.10
N VAL A 115 13.51 -7.72 -5.79
CA VAL A 115 14.44 -7.27 -4.75
C VAL A 115 14.70 -8.46 -3.86
N ASP A 116 15.95 -8.89 -3.77
CA ASP A 116 16.36 -10.01 -2.91
C ASP A 116 16.48 -9.57 -1.44
N ALA A 117 16.69 -10.54 -0.54
CA ALA A 117 16.76 -10.28 0.90
C ALA A 117 17.95 -9.38 1.31
N GLN A 118 18.95 -9.24 0.44
CA GLN A 118 20.09 -8.36 0.60
C GLN A 118 19.76 -6.92 0.19
N GLY A 119 18.58 -6.69 -0.38
CA GLY A 119 18.12 -5.40 -0.88
C GLY A 119 18.69 -5.06 -2.26
N ALA A 120 19.33 -6.03 -2.94
CA ALA A 120 19.81 -5.83 -4.29
C ALA A 120 18.65 -6.01 -5.27
N LEU A 121 18.59 -5.13 -6.27
CA LEU A 121 17.72 -5.33 -7.41
C LEU A 121 18.23 -6.54 -8.18
N SER A 122 17.42 -7.59 -8.24
CA SER A 122 17.71 -8.72 -9.11
C SER A 122 17.63 -8.26 -10.57
N PRO A 123 18.45 -8.81 -11.48
CA PRO A 123 18.34 -8.56 -12.92
C PRO A 123 17.10 -9.30 -13.46
N VAL A 124 15.91 -8.90 -13.00
CA VAL A 124 14.66 -9.34 -13.60
C VAL A 124 14.55 -8.61 -14.93
N ALA A 125 14.47 -9.38 -16.02
CA ALA A 125 14.18 -8.86 -17.34
C ALA A 125 12.99 -7.89 -17.24
N THR A 126 13.22 -6.65 -17.67
CA THR A 126 12.18 -5.62 -17.76
C THR A 126 10.92 -6.26 -18.36
N PRO A 127 9.77 -6.23 -17.67
CA PRO A 127 8.55 -6.79 -18.24
C PRO A 127 8.30 -6.04 -19.56
N ALA A 128 8.17 -6.80 -20.66
CA ALA A 128 7.77 -6.24 -21.94
C ALA A 128 6.48 -5.45 -21.71
N ARG A 129 6.54 -4.14 -21.99
CA ARG A 129 5.37 -3.25 -21.92
C ARG A 129 4.35 -3.63 -22.98
#